data_AF-A0A4Y2NVL7-F1
#
_entry.id   AF-A0A4Y2NVL7-F1
#
_cell.length_a   1.000
_cell.length_b   1.000
_cell.length_c   1.000
_cell.angle_alpha   90.00
_cell.angle_beta   90.00
_cell.angle_gamma   90.00
#
_symmetry.space_group_name_H-M   'P 1'
#
loop_
_entity.id
_entity.type
_entity.pdbx_description
1 polymer ?
#
loop_
_entity_poly.entity_id
_entity_poly.type
_entity_poly.pdbx_seq_one_letter_code
_entity_poly.pdbx_strand_id
1 'polypeptide(L)'
;MGKSHDLTDIEKGMIIGYRARSGSISETAAFVKCSRSSVVNVHSNWKNREVAQSRRANCGAPQAINDRGERRLVKSDRHTTVYTLTAQMNQQCTRKIQDNCATHSIAYWPLQQTSDFSTHVDKRASQETSCITAQTLDPRTVGKGCFFR
;
A
#
# COMPACT_ATOMS: atom_id res chain seq x y z
N MET A 1 43.77 -12.80 -45.18
CA MET A 1 42.79 -13.13 -44.12
C MET A 1 41.45 -13.36 -44.79
N GLY A 2 40.89 -14.57 -44.69
CA GLY A 2 39.66 -14.94 -45.39
C GLY A 2 38.45 -14.14 -44.91
N LYS A 3 37.50 -13.88 -45.81
CA LYS A 3 36.23 -13.19 -45.53
C LYS A 3 35.54 -13.89 -44.35
N SER A 4 35.27 -13.14 -43.28
CA SER A 4 34.47 -13.63 -42.17
C SER A 4 33.03 -13.76 -42.66
N HIS A 5 32.54 -14.99 -42.81
CA HIS A 5 31.10 -15.22 -42.87
C HIS A 5 30.59 -15.35 -41.44
N ASP A 6 29.40 -14.85 -41.19
CA ASP A 6 28.75 -15.03 -39.90
C ASP A 6 28.31 -16.48 -39.76
N LEU A 7 28.56 -17.06 -38.58
CA LEU A 7 28.14 -18.42 -38.27
C LEU A 7 26.62 -18.49 -38.20
N THR A 8 26.06 -19.51 -38.83
CA THR A 8 24.64 -19.87 -38.70
C THR A 8 24.34 -20.34 -37.28
N ASP A 9 23.08 -20.30 -36.87
CA ASP A 9 22.69 -20.75 -35.54
C ASP A 9 22.88 -22.27 -35.34
N ILE A 10 22.82 -23.04 -36.44
CA ILE A 10 23.16 -24.46 -36.44
C ILE A 10 24.65 -24.65 -36.12
N GLU A 11 25.55 -23.91 -36.77
CA GLU A 11 26.99 -23.98 -36.49
C GLU A 11 27.34 -23.51 -35.08
N LYS A 12 26.69 -22.45 -34.59
CA LYS A 12 26.84 -22.03 -33.19
C LYS A 12 26.39 -23.13 -32.23
N GLY A 13 25.28 -23.80 -32.52
CA GLY A 13 24.78 -24.95 -31.76
C GLY A 13 25.77 -26.12 -31.76
N MET A 14 26.37 -26.45 -32.91
CA MET A 14 27.40 -27.47 -33.02
C MET A 14 28.64 -27.13 -32.18
N ILE A 15 29.12 -25.87 -32.22
CA ILE A 15 30.24 -25.41 -31.41
C ILE A 15 29.94 -25.58 -29.91
N ILE A 16 28.75 -25.18 -29.45
CA ILE A 16 28.35 -25.29 -28.04
C ILE A 16 28.28 -26.77 -27.64
N GLY A 17 27.63 -27.62 -28.43
CA GLY A 17 27.46 -29.04 -28.14
C GLY A 17 28.79 -29.81 -28.11
N TYR A 18 29.70 -29.55 -29.04
CA TYR A 18 31.02 -30.21 -29.09
C TYR A 18 31.89 -29.79 -27.90
N ARG A 19 31.89 -28.49 -27.56
CA ARG A 19 32.60 -27.94 -26.41
C ARG A 19 32.08 -28.46 -25.07
N ALA A 20 30.76 -28.66 -24.94
CA ALA A 20 30.15 -29.19 -23.73
C ALA A 20 30.58 -30.65 -23.46
N ARG A 21 30.86 -31.43 -24.51
CA ARG A 21 31.39 -32.80 -24.43
C ARG A 21 32.92 -32.85 -24.37
N SER A 22 33.56 -31.84 -23.76
CA SER A 22 35.02 -31.71 -23.61
C SER A 22 35.85 -31.62 -24.91
N GLY A 23 35.25 -31.29 -26.05
CA GLY A 23 35.98 -31.12 -27.31
C GLY A 23 37.00 -29.98 -27.26
N SER A 24 38.19 -30.22 -27.80
CA SER A 24 39.24 -29.18 -27.82
C SER A 24 38.86 -28.03 -28.77
N ILE A 25 39.42 -26.84 -28.54
CA ILE A 25 39.12 -25.65 -29.38
C ILE A 25 39.55 -25.90 -30.83
N SER A 26 40.71 -26.52 -31.03
CA SER A 26 41.26 -26.81 -32.37
C SER A 26 40.39 -27.81 -33.12
N GLU A 27 39.97 -28.88 -32.45
CA GLU A 27 39.14 -29.93 -33.01
C GLU A 27 37.75 -29.42 -33.39
N THR A 28 37.15 -28.60 -32.50
CA THR A 28 35.85 -27.95 -32.78
C THR A 28 35.96 -26.99 -33.98
N ALA A 29 37.05 -26.23 -34.07
CA ALA A 29 37.32 -25.32 -35.18
C ALA A 29 37.47 -26.09 -36.51
N ALA A 30 38.17 -27.23 -36.49
CA ALA A 30 38.33 -28.10 -37.65
C ALA A 30 37.00 -28.74 -38.07
N PHE A 31 36.19 -29.19 -37.11
CA PHE A 31 34.88 -29.81 -37.36
C PHE A 31 33.90 -28.85 -38.04
N VAL A 32 33.77 -27.63 -37.51
CA VAL A 32 32.86 -26.60 -38.03
C VAL A 32 33.51 -25.80 -39.18
N LYS A 33 34.77 -26.08 -39.53
CA LYS A 33 35.55 -25.37 -40.56
C LYS A 33 35.58 -23.84 -40.33
N CYS A 34 35.69 -23.43 -39.06
CA CYS A 34 35.72 -22.03 -38.66
C CYS A 34 37.00 -21.69 -37.89
N SER A 35 37.24 -20.39 -37.64
CA SER A 35 38.40 -19.96 -36.85
C SER A 35 38.28 -20.39 -35.39
N ARG A 36 39.42 -20.70 -34.76
CA ARG A 36 39.53 -20.95 -33.31
C ARG A 36 39.01 -19.74 -32.50
N SER A 37 39.21 -18.52 -32.99
CA SER A 37 38.69 -17.30 -32.35
C SER A 37 37.16 -17.26 -32.37
N SER A 38 36.52 -17.68 -33.47
CA SER A 38 35.05 -17.77 -33.56
C SER A 38 34.49 -18.78 -32.57
N VAL A 39 35.15 -19.94 -32.41
CA VAL A 39 34.77 -20.95 -31.41
C VAL A 39 34.84 -20.39 -30.00
N VAL A 40 35.92 -19.67 -29.65
CA VAL A 40 36.06 -19.02 -28.33
C VAL A 40 34.97 -17.97 -28.12
N ASN A 41 34.70 -17.15 -29.11
CA ASN A 41 33.69 -16.09 -29.02
C ASN A 41 32.27 -16.67 -28.85
N VAL A 42 31.87 -17.66 -29.65
CA VAL A 42 30.53 -18.27 -29.53
C VAL A 42 30.32 -18.89 -28.16
N HIS A 43 31.29 -19.67 -27.68
CA HIS A 43 31.12 -20.38 -26.41
C HIS A 43 31.19 -19.45 -25.19
N SER A 44 32.04 -18.42 -25.22
CA SER A 44 32.06 -17.42 -24.13
C SER A 44 30.76 -16.62 -24.08
N ASN A 45 30.22 -16.22 -25.24
CA ASN A 45 28.91 -15.57 -25.32
C ASN A 45 27.78 -16.48 -24.78
N TRP A 46 27.79 -17.77 -25.11
CA TRP A 46 26.82 -18.73 -24.59
C TRP A 46 26.90 -18.84 -23.06
N LYS A 47 28.09 -19.04 -22.50
CA LYS A 47 28.30 -19.15 -21.05
C LYS A 47 27.88 -17.88 -20.30
N ASN A 48 28.20 -16.71 -20.85
CA ASN A 48 27.81 -15.42 -20.26
C ASN A 48 26.29 -15.21 -20.32
N ARG A 49 25.64 -15.62 -21.40
CA ARG A 49 24.17 -15.58 -21.52
C ARG A 49 23.51 -16.51 -20.51
N GLU A 50 24.01 -17.72 -20.33
CA GLU A 50 23.50 -18.67 -19.33
C GLU A 50 23.54 -18.09 -17.91
N VAL A 51 24.67 -17.49 -17.52
CA VAL A 51 24.81 -16.82 -16.21
C VAL A 51 23.84 -15.65 -16.09
N ALA A 52 23.67 -14.84 -17.14
CA ALA A 52 22.74 -13.73 -17.14
C ALA A 52 21.27 -14.20 -17.06
N GLN A 53 20.90 -15.28 -17.77
CA GLN A 53 19.57 -15.86 -17.71
C GLN A 53 19.31 -16.49 -16.33
N SER A 54 20.29 -17.18 -15.74
CA SER A 54 20.20 -17.72 -14.38
C SER A 54 19.97 -16.62 -13.35
N ARG A 55 20.67 -15.48 -13.46
CA ARG A 55 20.42 -14.32 -12.59
C ARG A 55 18.99 -13.79 -12.73
N ARG A 56 18.47 -13.70 -13.96
CA ARG A 56 17.08 -13.27 -14.23
C ARG A 56 16.04 -14.26 -13.71
N ALA A 57 16.30 -15.56 -13.84
CA ALA A 57 15.42 -16.61 -13.33
C ALA A 57 15.36 -16.61 -11.79
N ASN A 58 16.44 -16.21 -11.13
CA ASN A 58 16.51 -16.06 -9.68
C ASN A 58 15.99 -14.69 -9.20
N CYS A 59 15.56 -13.80 -10.09
CA CYS A 59 14.84 -12.60 -9.70
C CYS A 59 13.38 -13.00 -9.40
N GLY A 60 12.97 -12.91 -8.13
CA GLY A 60 11.56 -13.03 -7.76
C GLY A 60 10.70 -12.02 -8.53
N ALA A 61 9.41 -12.32 -8.68
CA ALA A 61 8.48 -11.43 -9.36
C ALA A 61 8.48 -10.04 -8.71
N PRO A 62 8.53 -8.94 -9.49
CA PRO A 62 8.37 -7.61 -8.94
C PRO A 62 7.02 -7.52 -8.22
N GLN A 63 7.05 -7.25 -6.92
CA GLN A 63 5.82 -7.08 -6.15
C GLN A 63 5.10 -5.84 -6.68
N ALA A 64 3.84 -5.99 -7.11
CA ALA A 64 3.06 -4.92 -7.74
C ALA A 64 2.91 -3.70 -6.80
N ILE A 65 2.95 -3.93 -5.49
CA ILE A 65 2.88 -2.93 -4.44
C ILE A 65 3.94 -3.28 -3.41
N ASN A 66 4.75 -2.31 -3.00
CA ASN A 66 5.71 -2.50 -1.91
C ASN A 66 5.02 -2.23 -0.56
N ASP A 67 5.63 -2.65 0.55
CA ASP A 67 5.09 -2.47 1.91
C ASP A 67 4.71 -1.00 2.22
N ARG A 68 5.46 -0.05 1.64
CA ARG A 68 5.15 1.38 1.75
C ARG A 68 3.84 1.74 1.03
N GLY A 69 3.60 1.16 -0.14
CA GLY A 69 2.37 1.26 -0.91
C GLY A 69 1.19 0.67 -0.15
N GLU A 70 1.34 -0.53 0.42
CA GLU A 70 0.30 -1.16 1.24
C GLU A 70 -0.09 -0.29 2.43
N ARG A 71 0.90 0.24 3.16
CA ARG A 71 0.65 1.14 4.30
C ARG A 71 -0.07 2.43 3.90
N ARG A 72 0.20 2.94 2.69
CA ARG A 72 -0.48 4.13 2.15
C ARG A 72 -1.93 3.84 1.82
N LEU A 73 -2.23 2.68 1.23
CA LEU A 73 -3.58 2.25 0.90
C LEU A 73 -4.42 2.07 2.18
N VAL A 74 -3.91 1.33 3.17
CA VAL A 74 -4.58 1.14 4.46
C VAL A 74 -4.90 2.47 5.15
N LYS A 75 -3.99 3.44 5.08
CA LYS A 75 -4.21 4.77 5.65
C LYS A 75 -5.31 5.54 4.90
N SER A 76 -5.33 5.45 3.57
CA SER A 76 -6.35 6.06 2.73
C SER A 76 -7.73 5.49 3.02
N ASP A 77 -7.86 4.17 3.09
CA ASP A 77 -9.13 3.48 3.33
C ASP A 77 -9.68 3.78 4.74
N ARG A 78 -8.79 3.89 5.73
CA ARG A 78 -9.18 4.33 7.07
C ARG A 78 -9.71 5.76 7.04
N HIS A 79 -9.03 6.67 6.35
CA HIS A 79 -9.46 8.06 6.24
C HIS A 79 -10.83 8.19 5.54
N THR A 80 -11.04 7.46 4.45
CA THR A 80 -12.33 7.48 3.74
C THR A 80 -13.45 6.95 4.63
N THR A 81 -13.22 5.84 5.33
CA THR A 81 -14.21 5.25 6.26
C THR A 81 -14.54 6.19 7.42
N VAL A 82 -13.54 6.85 8.02
CA VAL A 82 -13.77 7.82 9.10
C VAL A 82 -14.58 9.02 8.60
N TYR A 83 -14.25 9.53 7.40
CA TYR A 83 -14.95 10.64 6.80
C TYR A 83 -16.42 10.31 6.52
N THR A 84 -16.71 9.13 5.94
CA THR A 84 -18.08 8.72 5.63
C THR A 84 -18.93 8.52 6.88
N LEU A 85 -18.40 7.86 7.91
CA LEU A 85 -19.09 7.69 9.19
C LEU A 85 -19.40 9.03 9.85
N THR A 86 -18.43 9.95 9.86
CA THR A 86 -18.62 11.28 10.44
C THR A 86 -19.70 12.07 9.70
N ALA A 87 -19.69 12.01 8.36
CA ALA A 87 -20.71 12.66 7.55
C ALA A 87 -22.12 12.08 7.82
N GLN A 88 -22.24 10.76 7.97
CA GLN A 88 -23.50 10.09 8.31
C GLN A 88 -24.01 10.49 9.69
N MET A 89 -23.13 10.51 10.71
CA MET A 89 -23.50 10.94 12.06
C MET A 89 -24.02 12.36 12.07
N ASN A 90 -23.33 13.28 11.39
CA ASN A 90 -23.74 14.67 11.29
C ASN A 90 -25.12 14.81 10.60
N GLN A 91 -25.36 14.07 9.51
CA GLN A 91 -26.67 14.06 8.86
C GLN A 91 -27.78 13.55 9.77
N GLN A 92 -27.52 12.49 10.55
CA GLN A 92 -28.50 11.95 11.50
C GLN A 92 -28.79 12.95 12.64
N CYS A 93 -27.77 13.62 13.16
CA CYS A 93 -27.94 14.69 14.15
C CYS A 93 -28.79 15.84 13.60
N THR A 94 -28.52 16.31 12.38
CA THR A 94 -29.30 17.39 11.76
C THR A 94 -30.76 17.00 11.57
N ARG A 95 -31.05 15.77 11.13
CA ARG A 95 -32.44 15.28 11.01
C ARG A 95 -33.15 15.24 12.36
N LYS A 96 -32.51 14.69 13.39
CA LYS A 96 -33.07 14.66 14.75
C LYS A 96 -33.36 16.05 15.30
N ILE A 97 -32.47 17.03 15.04
CA ILE A 97 -32.68 18.42 15.43
C ILE A 97 -33.89 19.01 14.68
N GLN A 98 -34.01 18.75 13.38
CA GLN A 98 -35.13 19.23 12.57
C GLN A 98 -36.47 18.61 13.00
N ASP A 99 -36.51 17.31 13.28
CA ASP A 99 -37.70 16.59 13.73
C ASP A 99 -38.16 17.10 15.11
N ASN A 100 -37.21 17.34 16.03
CA ASN A 100 -37.49 17.92 17.34
C ASN A 100 -37.98 19.37 17.23
N CYS A 101 -37.35 20.20 16.41
CA CYS A 101 -37.80 21.58 16.18
C CYS A 101 -39.18 21.66 15.51
N ALA A 102 -39.48 20.80 14.54
CA ALA A 102 -40.79 20.73 13.91
C ALA A 102 -41.88 20.34 14.92
N THR A 103 -41.59 19.33 15.75
CA THR A 103 -42.51 18.87 16.81
C THR A 103 -42.77 19.95 17.87
N HIS A 104 -41.74 20.70 18.27
CA HIS A 104 -41.87 21.77 19.26
C HIS A 104 -42.47 23.06 18.68
N SER A 105 -42.30 23.37 17.39
CA SER A 105 -42.91 24.56 16.77
C SER A 105 -44.44 24.41 16.60
N ILE A 106 -44.92 23.19 16.36
CA ILE A 106 -46.37 22.90 16.26
C ILE A 106 -47.03 22.95 17.64
N ALA A 107 -46.31 22.66 18.72
CA ALA A 107 -46.82 22.68 20.08
C ALA A 107 -46.89 24.08 20.74
N TYR A 108 -46.22 25.10 20.19
CA TYR A 108 -46.07 26.43 20.79
C TYR A 108 -46.65 27.60 19.99
N TRP A 109 -47.64 27.34 19.12
CA TRP A 109 -48.45 28.43 18.57
C TRP A 109 -49.93 28.28 18.92
N PRO A 110 -50.31 28.85 20.07
CA PRO A 110 -51.51 29.66 20.09
C PRO A 110 -51.16 31.08 20.55
N LEU A 111 -51.65 32.05 19.78
CA LEU A 111 -51.97 33.40 20.24
C LEU A 111 -52.58 33.33 21.65
N GLN A 112 -51.84 33.76 22.68
CA GLN A 112 -52.40 34.49 23.81
C GLN A 112 -51.29 35.30 24.46
N GLN A 113 -51.30 36.60 24.18
CA GLN A 113 -50.71 37.61 25.03
C GLN A 113 -51.19 37.39 26.48
N THR A 114 -50.29 37.43 27.45
CA THR A 114 -50.21 38.47 28.50
C THR A 114 -49.36 37.94 29.66
N SER A 115 -48.38 38.77 30.06
CA SER A 115 -47.67 38.83 31.35
C SER A 115 -46.93 37.58 31.88
N ASP A 116 -45.75 37.80 32.48
CA ASP A 116 -45.14 36.92 33.51
C ASP A 116 -44.00 35.93 33.15
N PHE A 117 -43.11 36.24 32.19
CA PHE A 117 -41.84 35.47 32.01
C PHE A 117 -40.56 36.25 32.32
N SER A 118 -40.59 37.13 33.33
CA SER A 118 -39.39 37.90 33.72
C SER A 118 -38.51 37.22 34.80
N THR A 119 -38.75 35.99 35.24
CA THR A 119 -38.01 35.44 36.42
C THR A 119 -37.45 34.01 36.27
N HIS A 120 -37.39 33.42 35.08
CA HIS A 120 -36.91 32.03 34.92
C HIS A 120 -35.79 31.86 33.87
N VAL A 121 -34.81 32.76 33.81
CA VAL A 121 -33.63 32.61 32.94
C VAL A 121 -32.42 31.98 33.66
N ASP A 122 -32.38 31.97 35.00
CA ASP A 122 -31.12 31.68 35.72
C ASP A 122 -30.75 30.20 35.97
N LYS A 123 -31.62 29.22 35.70
CA LYS A 123 -31.32 27.81 36.07
C LYS A 123 -30.77 26.93 34.94
N ARG A 124 -30.83 27.36 33.67
CA ARG A 124 -30.45 26.50 32.54
C ARG A 124 -28.96 26.60 32.17
N ALA A 125 -28.30 27.72 32.48
CA ALA A 125 -26.89 27.93 32.19
C ALA A 125 -25.92 27.03 33.01
N SER A 126 -26.39 26.40 34.09
CA SER A 126 -25.51 25.60 34.96
C SER A 126 -25.40 24.11 34.59
N GLN A 127 -26.22 23.58 33.67
CA GLN A 127 -26.16 22.15 33.27
C GLN A 127 -25.32 21.91 32.01
N GLU A 128 -25.03 22.93 31.20
CA GLU A 128 -24.30 22.75 29.93
C GLU A 128 -22.78 22.77 30.08
N THR A 129 -22.24 23.16 31.25
CA THR A 129 -20.79 23.13 31.51
C THR A 129 -20.27 21.79 32.05
N SER A 130 -21.14 20.81 32.37
CA SER A 130 -20.70 19.51 32.91
C SER A 130 -20.39 18.45 31.86
N CYS A 131 -20.80 18.62 30.60
CA CYS A 131 -20.62 17.59 29.56
C CYS A 131 -19.38 17.78 28.68
N ILE A 132 -18.68 18.91 28.77
CA ILE A 132 -17.52 19.21 27.89
C ILE A 132 -16.17 18.82 28.54
N THR A 133 -16.06 18.75 29.88
CA THR A 133 -14.75 18.58 30.55
C THR A 133 -14.42 17.13 30.97
N ALA A 134 -15.34 16.17 30.83
CA ALA A 134 -15.11 14.80 31.33
C ALA A 134 -14.50 13.80 30.32
N GLN A 135 -14.21 14.20 29.07
CA GLN A 135 -13.75 13.26 28.04
C GLN A 135 -12.35 13.53 27.47
N THR A 136 -11.58 14.42 28.09
CA THR A 136 -10.13 14.49 27.82
C THR A 136 -9.39 14.00 29.05
N LEU A 137 -8.97 12.73 29.03
CA LEU A 137 -7.68 12.26 29.56
C LEU A 137 -7.48 10.81 29.09
N ASP A 138 -6.62 10.67 28.09
CA ASP A 138 -6.13 9.40 27.53
C ASP A 138 -5.15 8.70 28.52
N PRO A 139 -4.87 7.40 28.34
CA PRO A 139 -4.29 6.50 29.34
C PRO A 139 -2.76 6.51 29.31
N ARG A 140 -2.13 6.40 30.48
CA ARG A 140 -0.81 5.78 30.76
C ARG A 140 -0.39 6.11 32.18
N THR A 141 -0.26 5.10 33.05
CA THR A 141 0.99 4.76 33.77
C THR A 141 0.72 3.69 34.84
N VAL A 142 1.38 2.56 34.65
CA VAL A 142 1.67 1.52 35.63
C VAL A 142 2.36 2.12 36.87
N GLY A 143 2.03 1.64 38.07
CA GLY A 143 3.02 1.62 39.15
C GLY A 143 2.52 1.79 40.58
N LYS A 144 2.50 0.66 41.31
CA LYS A 144 3.02 0.48 42.67
C LYS A 144 2.40 1.32 43.82
N GLY A 145 1.68 0.60 44.68
CA GLY A 145 2.14 0.40 46.07
C GLY A 145 1.43 1.17 47.18
N CYS A 146 1.00 0.38 48.19
CA CYS A 146 0.94 0.72 49.63
C CYS A 146 -0.11 1.78 50.05
N PHE A 147 -0.82 1.71 51.17
CA PHE A 147 -0.84 0.84 52.34
C PHE A 147 -2.16 1.13 53.10
N PHE A 148 -2.60 0.18 53.93
CA PHE A 148 -3.73 0.28 54.86
C PHE A 148 -3.68 1.49 55.80
N ARG A 149 -4.85 2.07 56.14
CA ARG A 149 -5.36 2.14 57.52
C ARG A 149 -6.87 2.39 57.55
#